data_AF-A0A7W2FC68-F1
#
_entry.id   AF-A0A7W2FC68-F1
#
_cell.length_a   1.000
_cell.length_b   1.000
_cell.length_c   1.000
_cell.angle_alpha   90.00
_cell.angle_beta   90.00
_cell.angle_gamma   90.00
#
_symmetry.space_group_name_H-M   'P 1'
#
loop_
_entity.id
_entity.type
_entity.pdbx_description
1 polymer ?
#
loop_
_entity_poly.entity_id
_entity_poly.type
_entity_poly.pdbx_seq_one_letter_code
_entity_poly.pdbx_strand_id
1 'polypeptide(L)' 'MTTPTALALTELAARGADADFIKQTLQFALQRLMDMDVEALCEAANGERSEERVNSRNG' A
#
# COMPACT_ATOMS: atom_id res chain seq x y z
N MET A 1 -9.44 11.09 -10.99
CA MET A 1 -8.07 11.33 -11.49
C MET A 1 -7.28 10.05 -11.29
N THR A 2 -6.73 9.46 -12.35
CA THR A 2 -5.79 8.34 -12.24
C THR A 2 -4.44 8.88 -11.77
N THR A 3 -3.86 8.26 -10.74
CA THR A 3 -2.55 8.64 -10.21
C THR A 3 -1.44 8.32 -11.24
N PRO A 4 -0.32 9.08 -11.24
CA PRO A 4 0.79 8.86 -12.19
C PRO A 4 1.32 7.42 -12.16
N THR A 5 1.32 6.81 -10.98
CA THR A 5 1.71 5.41 -10.77
C THR A 5 0.76 4.43 -11.48
N ALA A 6 -0.55 4.69 -11.44
CA ALA A 6 -1.53 3.83 -12.11
C ALA A 6 -1.34 3.82 -13.63
N LEU A 7 -0.98 4.97 -14.22
CA LEU A 7 -0.66 5.11 -15.65
C LEU A 7 0.63 4.37 -16.04
N ALA A 8 1.69 4.51 -15.24
CA ALA A 8 2.97 3.83 -15.50
C ALA A 8 2.83 2.28 -15.47
N LEU A 9 1.99 1.77 -14.56
CA LEU A 9 1.72 0.33 -14.46
C LEU A 9 0.90 -0.20 -15.64
N THR A 10 -0.05 0.60 -16.15
CA THR A 10 -0.85 0.21 -17.33
C THR A 10 0.01 0.13 -18.59
N GLU A 11 0.98 1.04 -18.73
CA GLU A 11 1.93 1.03 -19.84
C GLU A 11 2.88 -0.18 -19.79
N LEU A 12 3.36 -0.54 -18.60
CA LEU A 12 4.21 -1.73 -18.41
C LEU A 12 3.45 -3.03 -18.75
N ALA A 13 2.18 -3.10 -18.39
CA ALA A 13 1.28 -4.20 -18.77
C ALA A 13 1.09 -4.30 -20.29
N ALA A 14 0.91 -3.17 -20.97
CA ALA A 14 0.74 -3.12 -22.42
C ALA A 14 2.02 -3.56 -23.19
N ARG A 15 3.20 -3.45 -22.57
CA ARG A 15 4.48 -3.88 -23.15
C ARG A 15 4.75 -5.39 -23.10
N GLY A 16 3.82 -6.19 -22.57
CA GLY A 16 3.96 -7.64 -22.49
C GLY A 16 4.85 -8.10 -21.33
N ALA A 17 5.03 -7.27 -20.29
CA ALA A 17 5.60 -7.75 -19.05
C ALA A 17 4.70 -8.87 -18.49
N ASP A 18 5.34 -9.90 -17.92
CA ASP A 18 4.65 -11.05 -17.33
C ASP A 18 3.52 -10.56 -16.41
N ALA A 19 2.29 -10.98 -16.73
CA ALA A 19 1.10 -10.59 -15.98
C ALA A 19 1.25 -10.92 -14.49
N ASP A 20 2.00 -11.95 -14.14
CA ASP A 20 2.25 -12.34 -12.76
C ASP A 20 3.24 -11.39 -12.06
N PHE A 21 4.25 -10.89 -12.78
CA PHE A 21 5.15 -9.85 -12.26
C PHE A 21 4.38 -8.56 -11.92
N ILE A 22 3.45 -8.16 -12.78
CA ILE A 22 2.62 -6.96 -12.55
C ILE A 22 1.71 -7.16 -11.35
N LYS A 23 1.06 -8.33 -11.22
CA LYS A 23 0.22 -8.66 -10.05
C LYS A 23 1.03 -8.60 -8.76
N GLN A 24 2.22 -9.18 -8.73
CA GLN A 24 3.09 -9.15 -7.54
C GLN A 24 3.52 -7.73 -7.19
N THR A 25 3.93 -6.94 -8.18
CA THR A 25 4.32 -5.54 -7.99
C THR A 25 3.15 -4.71 -7.45
N LEU A 26 1.95 -4.93 -8.01
CA LEU A 26 0.75 -4.26 -7.57
C LEU A 26 0.35 -4.68 -6.15
N GLN A 27 0.40 -5.98 -5.83
CA GLN A 27 0.15 -6.47 -4.47
C GLN A 27 1.09 -5.81 -3.46
N PHE A 28 2.38 -5.71 -3.77
CA PHE A 28 3.34 -5.03 -2.91
C PHE A 28 3.02 -3.54 -2.73
N ALA A 29 2.75 -2.84 -3.84
CA ALA A 29 2.43 -1.42 -3.80
C ALA A 29 1.14 -1.15 -3.01
N LEU A 30 0.10 -1.97 -3.21
CA LEU A 30 -1.16 -1.89 -2.48
C LEU A 30 -0.98 -2.19 -0.99
N GLN A 31 -0.17 -3.19 -0.63
CA GLN A 31 0.14 -3.47 0.78
C GLN A 31 0.78 -2.26 1.45
N ARG A 32 1.73 -1.59 0.79
CA ARG A 32 2.35 -0.38 1.32
C ARG A 32 1.36 0.78 1.49
N LEU A 33 0.43 0.95 0.55
CA LEU A 33 -0.62 1.97 0.67
C LEU A 33 -1.51 1.70 1.88
N MET A 34 -1.96 0.44 2.07
CA MET A 34 -2.75 0.05 3.24
C MET A 34 -1.98 0.23 4.55
N ASP A 35 -0.68 -0.09 4.58
CA ASP A 35 0.17 0.11 5.76
C ASP A 35 0.20 1.60 6.17
N MET A 36 0.34 2.51 5.19
CA MET A 36 0.34 3.97 5.42
C MET A 36 -1.02 4.48 5.88
N ASP A 37 -2.12 4.00 5.30
CA ASP A 37 -3.47 4.38 5.71
C ASP A 37 -3.74 3.98 7.18
N VAL A 38 -3.30 2.78 7.57
CA VAL A 38 -3.43 2.31 8.96
C VAL A 38 -2.56 3.13 9.91
N GLU A 39 -1.36 3.55 9.51
CA GLU A 39 -0.53 4.47 10.31
C GLU A 39 -1.21 5.81 10.54
N ALA A 40 -1.82 6.37 9.51
CA ALA A 40 -2.57 7.61 9.61
C ALA A 40 -3.80 7.47 10.51
N LEU A 41 -4.54 6.35 10.41
CA LEU A 41 -5.73 6.10 11.22
C LEU A 41 -5.40 5.79 12.70
N CYS A 42 -4.31 5.07 12.95
CA CYS A 42 -3.88 4.75 14.29
C CYS A 42 -3.04 5.85 14.95
N GLU A 43 -2.59 6.85 14.18
CA GLU A 43 -1.65 7.89 14.60
C GLU A 43 -0.40 7.29 15.28
N ALA A 44 0.02 6.11 14.82
CA ALA A 44 1.09 5.35 15.45
C ALA A 44 1.76 4.39 14.46
N ALA A 45 3.09 4.29 14.57
CA ALA A 45 3.86 3.32 13.81
C ALA A 45 3.53 1.87 14.26
N ASN A 46 3.88 0.89 13.41
CA ASN A 46 3.63 -0.51 13.73
C ASN A 46 4.40 -0.92 15.00
N GLY A 47 3.68 -1.42 16.00
CA GLY A 47 4.26 -1.89 17.26
C GLY A 47 4.65 -0.79 18.24
N GLU A 48 4.43 0.49 17.90
CA GLU A 48 4.61 1.60 18.81
C GLU A 48 3.71 1.41 20.05
N ARG A 49 4.18 1.84 21.23
CA ARG A 49 3.44 1.75 22.50
C ARG A 49 3.38 3.13 23.15
N SER A 50 2.18 3.59 23.46
CA SER A 50 1.93 4.83 24.20
C SER A 50 0.72 4.62 25.11
N GLU A 51 0.76 5.21 26.30
CA GLU A 51 -0.35 5.18 27.26
C GLU A 51 -1.55 6.02 26.79
N GLU A 52 -1.31 6.99 25.90
CA GLU A 52 -2.34 7.89 25.35
C GLU A 52 -3.15 7.28 24.20
N ARG A 53 -2.79 6.05 23.77
CA ARG A 53 -3.46 5.39 22.63
C ARG A 53 -4.89 4.99 22.97
N VAL A 54 -5.82 5.39 22.09
CA VAL A 54 -7.24 5.01 22.15
C VAL A 54 -7.63 3.99 21.07
N ASN A 55 -6.74 3.67 20.14
CA ASN A 55 -6.95 2.68 19.10
C ASN A 55 -5.70 1.82 18.86
N SER A 56 -5.83 0.74 18.09
CA SER A 56 -4.75 -0.19 17.74
C SER A 56 -5.07 -0.95 16.46
N ARG A 57 -4.03 -1.41 15.75
CA ARG A 57 -4.18 -2.32 14.62
C ARG A 57 -4.70 -3.67 15.12
N ASN A 58 -5.73 -4.21 14.48
CA ASN A 58 -6.35 -5.48 14.84
C ASN A 58 -6.18 -6.50 13.72
N GLY A 59 -4.92 -6.89 13.50
CA GLY A 59 -4.43 -7.78 12.42
C GLY A 59 -5.47 -8.71 11.80
#